data_AF-A0A9D8C8Z5-F1
#
_entry.id   AF-A0A9D8C8Z5-F1
#
_cell.length_a   1.000
_cell.length_b   1.000
_cell.length_c   1.000
_cell.angle_alpha   90.00
_cell.angle_beta   90.00
_cell.angle_gamma   90.00
#
_symmetry.space_group_name_H-M   'P 1'
#
loop_
_entity.id
_entity.type
_entity.pdbx_description
1 polymer ?
#
loop_
_entity_poly.entity_id
_entity_poly.type
_entity_poly.pdbx_seq_one_letter_code
_entity_poly.pdbx_strand_id
1 'polypeptide(L)'
;MRTAALVLAAAGVALAQVPEKRVVGYYTSWSIYARNYLANQIPAAQVTHINYAFANLVGGVIALGDHYADVDRFYPGDCWAPGCRRGNFHQLEIHKQNNPGLRTLISIGGWTWSGGFSDAVLTPASRATFAASIVNFVDQYYFDGADIDWEYPVSGGLPSNPTRPQDKQNYTLFLQELRAQFTARSVTTGKQYLLTIAAPANPAIIDNLEVALIWPLLDWINVMTYDFHGPWGDPVTGMNAPMFGDPVDPMPEPARSQFNTTRAIDNYLALGVPRSKLQIGVPFYGRGFGGVTAGPNFGLYRSYSGPSWPGTWENGVYDWTHLRNSFVNLNGYTAHWMDLQRVPWLYSPTASTFISYDDPRSVSEKVWFVQAADLGGAMFWEFSCDRQNDLLGPMHTWLRQRPALRTPVRSLSLAQPVPVSLQLVGGSARANRPYILFGTFSDSWPGVVAVPGSPVLPLNPDWLVSVFTSPVPPLLQQTIGVLDGAGSATAVLDLSMLAPLPAVLLGVRLSMTAWVFDSPAGASGQPTNVAHFVFVP
;
A
#
# COMPACT_ATOMS: atom_id res chain seq x y z
N MET A 1 -30.40 -31.37 53.87
CA MET A 1 -29.41 -31.39 52.77
C MET A 1 -30.13 -31.04 51.48
N ARG A 2 -29.96 -29.82 50.96
CA ARG A 2 -30.44 -29.41 49.63
C ARG A 2 -29.22 -29.06 48.80
N THR A 3 -28.92 -29.89 47.81
CA THR A 3 -27.77 -29.75 46.92
C THR A 3 -28.10 -28.70 45.86
N ALA A 4 -27.37 -27.59 45.86
CA ALA A 4 -27.44 -26.59 44.79
C ALA A 4 -26.62 -27.08 43.59
N ALA A 5 -27.27 -27.20 42.42
CA ALA A 5 -26.60 -27.47 41.16
C ALA A 5 -26.00 -26.16 40.62
N LEU A 6 -24.68 -26.14 40.48
CA LEU A 6 -23.94 -25.05 39.86
C LEU A 6 -24.07 -25.18 38.32
N VAL A 7 -24.81 -24.27 37.69
CA VAL A 7 -24.86 -24.16 36.23
C VAL A 7 -23.62 -23.39 35.78
N LEU A 8 -22.66 -24.07 35.15
CA LEU A 8 -21.58 -23.40 34.41
C LEU A 8 -22.16 -22.82 33.11
N ALA A 9 -22.30 -21.50 33.06
CA ALA A 9 -22.47 -20.78 31.80
C ALA A 9 -21.12 -20.75 31.08
N ALA A 10 -20.99 -21.49 29.97
CA ALA A 10 -19.88 -21.34 29.06
C ALA A 10 -20.02 -19.98 28.35
N ALA A 11 -19.25 -18.99 28.80
CA ALA A 11 -19.08 -17.75 28.06
C ALA A 11 -18.31 -18.06 26.77
N GLY A 12 -19.03 -18.18 25.65
CA GLY A 12 -18.42 -18.23 24.33
C GLY A 12 -17.69 -16.91 24.09
N VAL A 13 -16.36 -16.95 24.05
CA VAL A 13 -15.56 -15.85 23.53
C VAL A 13 -15.90 -15.77 22.04
N ALA A 14 -16.74 -14.80 21.66
CA ALA A 14 -16.88 -14.42 20.27
C ALA A 14 -15.49 -13.98 19.80
N LEU A 15 -14.85 -14.77 18.94
CA LEU A 15 -13.65 -14.36 18.24
C LEU A 15 -14.03 -13.08 17.48
N ALA A 16 -13.47 -11.94 17.90
CA ALA A 16 -13.64 -10.69 17.18
C ALA A 16 -13.25 -10.95 15.72
N GLN A 17 -14.21 -10.83 14.82
CA GLN A 17 -13.98 -10.98 13.39
C GLN A 17 -12.99 -9.88 13.00
N VAL A 18 -11.75 -10.28 12.72
CA VAL A 18 -10.72 -9.32 12.37
C VAL A 18 -11.14 -8.67 11.05
N PRO A 19 -11.20 -7.32 10.95
CA PRO A 19 -11.66 -6.66 9.74
C PRO A 19 -10.85 -7.12 8.53
N GLU A 20 -11.57 -7.45 7.45
CA GLU A 20 -10.97 -7.85 6.17
C GLU A 20 -10.11 -6.70 5.63
N LYS A 21 -8.91 -7.02 5.14
CA LYS A 21 -8.02 -6.04 4.52
C LYS A 21 -8.66 -5.52 3.23
N ARG A 22 -8.53 -4.22 2.96
CA ARG A 22 -9.09 -3.63 1.75
C ARG A 22 -8.21 -3.91 0.53
N VAL A 23 -8.87 -4.18 -0.59
CA VAL A 23 -8.30 -4.23 -1.94
C VAL A 23 -9.06 -3.21 -2.76
N VAL A 24 -8.42 -2.07 -3.05
CA VAL A 24 -9.04 -0.94 -3.73
C VAL A 24 -8.48 -0.83 -5.15
N GLY A 25 -9.32 -1.01 -6.17
CA GLY A 25 -8.89 -0.91 -7.57
C GLY A 25 -9.39 0.36 -8.23
N TYR A 26 -8.53 1.05 -8.98
CA TYR A 26 -8.94 2.15 -9.85
C TYR A 26 -9.39 1.63 -11.22
N TYR A 27 -10.59 2.01 -11.66
CA TYR A 27 -11.09 1.79 -13.02
C TYR A 27 -11.20 3.13 -13.74
N THR A 28 -10.49 3.26 -14.86
CA THR A 28 -10.45 4.50 -15.62
C THR A 28 -11.57 4.59 -16.66
N SER A 29 -12.26 5.73 -16.75
CA SER A 29 -13.41 5.95 -17.63
C SER A 29 -13.06 5.69 -19.09
N TRP A 30 -11.86 6.12 -19.49
CA TRP A 30 -11.33 5.99 -20.83
C TRP A 30 -10.86 4.57 -21.19
N SER A 31 -10.87 3.62 -20.25
CA SER A 31 -10.52 2.22 -20.53
C SER A 31 -11.45 1.56 -21.55
N ILE A 32 -12.66 2.08 -21.73
CA ILE A 32 -13.63 1.57 -22.70
C ILE A 32 -13.23 1.78 -24.18
N TYR A 33 -12.28 2.69 -24.45
CA TYR A 33 -11.94 3.13 -25.80
C TYR A 33 -10.82 2.27 -26.40
N ALA A 34 -9.66 2.86 -26.71
CA ALA A 34 -8.54 2.18 -27.33
C ALA A 34 -8.00 1.03 -26.47
N ARG A 35 -8.10 1.15 -25.13
CA ARG A 35 -7.77 0.05 -24.22
C ARG A 35 -8.74 -1.11 -24.40
N ASN A 36 -10.00 -0.88 -24.75
CA ASN A 36 -11.01 -1.92 -24.89
C ASN A 36 -11.07 -2.84 -23.65
N TYR A 37 -10.96 -2.22 -22.46
CA TYR A 37 -11.14 -2.87 -21.17
C TYR A 37 -12.42 -2.28 -20.54
N LEU A 38 -13.48 -3.05 -20.68
CA LEU A 38 -14.85 -2.64 -20.44
C LEU A 38 -15.23 -2.77 -18.96
N ALA A 39 -16.14 -1.91 -18.48
CA ALA A 39 -16.50 -1.90 -17.06
C ALA A 39 -17.12 -3.23 -16.59
N ASN A 40 -17.83 -3.94 -17.47
CA ASN A 40 -18.37 -5.27 -17.19
C ASN A 40 -17.31 -6.39 -17.10
N GLN A 41 -16.04 -6.11 -17.43
CA GLN A 41 -14.92 -7.05 -17.34
C GLN A 41 -14.17 -6.97 -16.00
N ILE A 42 -14.49 -5.99 -15.14
CA ILE A 42 -13.85 -5.86 -13.84
C ILE A 42 -14.05 -7.14 -13.02
N PRO A 43 -12.98 -7.76 -12.48
CA PRO A 43 -13.07 -8.92 -11.60
C PRO A 43 -13.54 -8.53 -10.20
N ALA A 44 -14.77 -8.03 -10.09
CA ALA A 44 -15.32 -7.38 -8.89
C ALA A 44 -15.30 -8.24 -7.62
N ALA A 45 -15.37 -9.57 -7.75
CA ALA A 45 -15.25 -10.50 -6.63
C ALA A 45 -13.86 -10.46 -5.94
N GLN A 46 -12.83 -9.97 -6.64
CA GLN A 46 -11.46 -9.92 -6.14
C GLN A 46 -11.13 -8.63 -5.39
N VAL A 47 -11.98 -7.61 -5.48
CA VAL A 47 -11.78 -6.33 -4.80
C VAL A 47 -12.84 -6.08 -3.74
N THR A 48 -12.54 -5.21 -2.79
CA THR A 48 -13.53 -4.73 -1.82
C THR A 48 -14.09 -3.38 -2.23
N HIS A 49 -13.29 -2.57 -2.93
CA HIS A 49 -13.70 -1.25 -3.41
C HIS A 49 -13.23 -1.02 -4.84
N ILE A 50 -14.06 -0.32 -5.62
CA ILE A 50 -13.68 0.23 -6.92
C ILE A 50 -13.74 1.75 -6.83
N ASN A 51 -12.63 2.41 -7.13
CA ASN A 51 -12.56 3.84 -7.35
C ASN A 51 -12.73 4.09 -8.85
N TYR A 52 -13.79 4.79 -9.24
CA TYR A 52 -14.00 5.18 -10.64
C TYR A 52 -13.25 6.47 -10.94
N ALA A 53 -12.27 6.40 -11.82
CA ALA A 53 -11.40 7.50 -12.25
C ALA A 53 -11.84 8.03 -13.61
N PHE A 54 -12.21 9.30 -13.78
CA PHE A 54 -12.43 10.30 -12.75
C PHE A 54 -13.71 11.08 -13.07
N ALA A 55 -14.34 11.63 -12.04
CA ALA A 55 -15.17 12.81 -12.19
C ALA A 55 -14.25 14.05 -12.27
N ASN A 56 -14.71 15.05 -13.03
CA ASN A 56 -14.02 16.33 -13.16
C ASN A 56 -14.59 17.35 -12.16
N LEU A 57 -13.89 18.47 -11.99
CA LEU A 57 -14.29 19.62 -11.19
C LEU A 57 -14.37 20.85 -12.10
N VAL A 58 -15.59 21.28 -12.41
CA VAL A 58 -15.86 22.37 -13.36
C VAL A 58 -16.72 23.43 -12.68
N GLY A 59 -16.26 24.68 -12.67
CA GLY A 59 -17.01 25.80 -12.08
C GLY A 59 -17.25 25.66 -10.56
N GLY A 60 -16.35 24.98 -9.84
CA GLY A 60 -16.45 24.77 -8.40
C GLY A 60 -17.42 23.66 -7.97
N VAL A 61 -17.93 22.86 -8.91
CA VAL A 61 -18.78 21.69 -8.64
C VAL A 61 -18.27 20.45 -9.36
N ILE A 62 -18.59 19.27 -8.83
CA ILE A 62 -18.30 18.00 -9.48
C ILE A 62 -19.09 17.89 -10.80
N ALA A 63 -18.47 17.30 -11.82
CA ALA A 63 -19.07 17.01 -13.12
C ALA A 63 -18.67 15.63 -13.62
N LEU A 64 -19.48 15.06 -14.52
CA LEU A 64 -19.09 13.87 -15.29
C LEU A 64 -17.76 14.14 -16.00
N GLY A 65 -16.86 13.15 -15.97
CA GLY A 65 -15.58 13.26 -16.70
C GLY A 65 -15.80 13.04 -18.19
N ASP A 66 -16.64 12.07 -18.53
CA ASP A 66 -16.98 11.72 -19.90
C ASP A 66 -18.42 11.18 -19.95
N HIS A 67 -19.36 12.01 -20.40
CA HIS A 67 -20.77 11.64 -20.45
C HIS A 67 -21.03 10.35 -21.23
N TYR A 68 -20.30 10.10 -22.32
CA TYR A 68 -20.51 8.89 -23.09
C TYR A 68 -20.07 7.66 -22.31
N ALA A 69 -18.85 7.69 -21.76
CA ALA A 69 -18.32 6.59 -20.97
C ALA A 69 -19.14 6.34 -19.69
N ASP A 70 -19.43 7.41 -18.96
CA ASP A 70 -19.96 7.37 -17.61
C ASP A 70 -21.41 6.85 -17.59
N VAL A 71 -22.26 7.37 -18.49
CA VAL A 71 -23.72 7.19 -18.38
C VAL A 71 -24.47 6.80 -19.66
N ASP A 72 -23.85 6.82 -20.85
CA ASP A 72 -24.56 6.61 -22.12
C ASP A 72 -24.12 5.36 -22.90
N ARG A 73 -22.86 4.93 -22.77
CA ARG A 73 -22.33 3.76 -23.48
C ARG A 73 -23.20 2.53 -23.21
N PHE A 74 -23.63 1.90 -24.28
CA PHE A 74 -24.40 0.68 -24.22
C PHE A 74 -23.52 -0.54 -23.93
N TYR A 75 -23.98 -1.37 -22.99
CA TYR A 75 -23.42 -2.69 -22.70
C TYR A 75 -24.43 -3.81 -23.01
N PRO A 76 -23.99 -5.03 -23.35
CA PRO A 76 -24.90 -6.16 -23.52
C PRO A 76 -25.78 -6.37 -22.28
N GLY A 77 -27.10 -6.31 -22.45
CA GLY A 77 -28.08 -6.40 -21.36
C GLY A 77 -28.74 -5.07 -20.97
N ASP A 78 -28.17 -3.95 -21.40
CA ASP A 78 -28.78 -2.63 -21.18
C ASP A 78 -30.07 -2.46 -22.00
N CYS A 79 -30.94 -1.54 -21.56
CA CYS A 79 -32.14 -1.17 -22.30
C CYS A 79 -32.03 0.20 -22.99
N TRP A 80 -32.69 0.32 -24.14
CA TRP A 80 -32.73 1.55 -24.96
C TRP A 80 -33.86 2.51 -24.57
N ALA A 81 -34.73 2.13 -23.63
CA ALA A 81 -35.87 2.96 -23.26
C ALA A 81 -35.42 4.26 -22.55
N PRO A 82 -36.14 5.38 -22.73
CA PRO A 82 -35.87 6.61 -21.99
C PRO A 82 -35.83 6.36 -20.47
N GLY A 83 -34.80 6.87 -19.80
CA GLY A 83 -34.59 6.67 -18.36
C GLY A 83 -33.85 5.38 -17.97
N CYS A 84 -33.54 4.50 -18.93
CA CYS A 84 -32.64 3.37 -18.67
C CYS A 84 -31.23 3.87 -18.31
N ARG A 85 -30.69 3.37 -17.20
CA ARG A 85 -29.29 3.58 -16.82
C ARG A 85 -28.39 2.79 -17.77
N ARG A 86 -27.30 3.42 -18.18
CA ARG A 86 -26.29 2.89 -19.12
C ARG A 86 -24.91 3.38 -18.67
N GLY A 87 -23.88 3.09 -19.47
CA GLY A 87 -22.52 3.51 -19.22
C GLY A 87 -21.84 2.72 -18.10
N ASN A 88 -20.62 3.15 -17.79
CA ASN A 88 -19.79 2.51 -16.78
C ASN A 88 -20.45 2.53 -15.40
N PHE A 89 -21.18 3.60 -15.07
CA PHE A 89 -21.86 3.71 -13.78
C PHE A 89 -22.91 2.61 -13.61
N HIS A 90 -23.67 2.31 -14.66
CA HIS A 90 -24.62 1.21 -14.61
C HIS A 90 -23.93 -0.14 -14.42
N GLN A 91 -22.79 -0.37 -15.08
CA GLN A 91 -22.03 -1.61 -14.90
C GLN A 91 -21.46 -1.76 -13.48
N LEU A 92 -21.04 -0.67 -12.85
CA LEU A 92 -20.63 -0.67 -11.44
C LEU A 92 -21.78 -1.01 -10.50
N GLU A 93 -23.00 -0.53 -10.78
CA GLU A 93 -24.19 -0.95 -10.03
C GLU A 93 -24.47 -2.46 -10.17
N ILE A 94 -24.35 -3.00 -11.39
CA ILE A 94 -24.50 -4.45 -11.64
C ILE A 94 -23.45 -5.24 -10.85
N HIS A 95 -22.19 -4.79 -10.82
CA HIS A 95 -21.14 -5.42 -10.01
C HIS A 95 -21.50 -5.45 -8.53
N LYS A 96 -22.07 -4.37 -7.98
CA LYS A 96 -22.51 -4.35 -6.58
C LYS A 96 -23.70 -5.27 -6.30
N GLN A 97 -24.64 -5.38 -7.24
CA GLN A 97 -25.76 -6.33 -7.12
C GLN A 97 -25.24 -7.78 -7.07
N ASN A 98 -24.22 -8.09 -7.85
CA ASN A 98 -23.62 -9.43 -7.90
C ASN A 98 -22.61 -9.68 -6.77
N ASN A 99 -22.12 -8.63 -6.10
CA ASN A 99 -21.12 -8.71 -5.04
C ASN A 99 -21.56 -7.82 -3.86
N PRO A 100 -22.43 -8.31 -2.94
CA PRO A 100 -23.05 -7.47 -1.90
C PRO A 100 -22.09 -6.77 -0.91
N GLY A 101 -20.82 -7.20 -0.83
CA GLY A 101 -19.79 -6.56 -0.03
C GLY A 101 -18.98 -5.48 -0.76
N LEU A 102 -19.15 -5.35 -2.08
CA LEU A 102 -18.44 -4.40 -2.92
C LEU A 102 -18.96 -2.98 -2.68
N ARG A 103 -18.03 -2.02 -2.62
CA ARG A 103 -18.34 -0.58 -2.59
C ARG A 103 -17.73 0.12 -3.79
N THR A 104 -18.41 1.12 -4.31
CA THR A 104 -17.90 1.93 -5.43
C THR A 104 -17.79 3.39 -4.99
N LEU A 105 -16.63 4.01 -5.16
CA LEU A 105 -16.43 5.43 -4.90
C LEU A 105 -16.18 6.16 -6.23
N ILE A 106 -16.63 7.39 -6.33
CA ILE A 106 -16.23 8.29 -7.42
C ILE A 106 -14.94 9.01 -7.03
N SER A 107 -13.88 8.83 -7.80
CA SER A 107 -12.63 9.59 -7.62
C SER A 107 -12.73 10.91 -8.38
N ILE A 108 -12.42 12.01 -7.71
CA ILE A 108 -12.54 13.37 -8.25
C ILE A 108 -11.13 13.94 -8.40
N GLY A 109 -10.81 14.42 -9.60
CA GLY A 109 -9.52 15.04 -9.89
C GLY A 109 -8.53 14.09 -10.58
N GLY A 110 -7.50 13.68 -9.83
CA GLY A 110 -6.28 13.06 -10.35
C GLY A 110 -5.32 14.08 -10.97
N TRP A 111 -4.20 13.58 -11.50
CA TRP A 111 -3.12 14.40 -12.06
C TRP A 111 -3.60 15.51 -13.01
N THR A 112 -4.48 15.20 -13.96
CA THR A 112 -4.90 16.15 -15.01
C THR A 112 -6.04 17.08 -14.59
N TRP A 113 -6.93 16.67 -13.70
CA TRP A 113 -8.13 17.44 -13.34
C TRP A 113 -8.10 18.04 -11.94
N SER A 114 -6.90 18.21 -11.39
CA SER A 114 -6.71 18.86 -10.08
C SER A 114 -6.76 20.39 -10.11
N GLY A 115 -6.74 21.02 -11.29
CA GLY A 115 -6.70 22.49 -11.43
C GLY A 115 -7.92 23.24 -10.86
N GLY A 116 -9.06 22.57 -10.66
CA GLY A 116 -10.25 23.20 -10.08
C GLY A 116 -10.26 23.30 -8.55
N PHE A 117 -9.42 22.53 -7.84
CA PHE A 117 -9.57 22.33 -6.40
C PHE A 117 -9.31 23.60 -5.58
N SER A 118 -8.19 24.28 -5.83
CA SER A 118 -7.79 25.45 -5.02
C SER A 118 -8.88 26.53 -5.01
N ASP A 119 -9.57 26.74 -6.13
CA ASP A 119 -10.70 27.67 -6.22
C ASP A 119 -11.96 27.12 -5.54
N ALA A 120 -12.29 25.84 -5.76
CA ALA A 120 -13.47 25.20 -5.18
C ALA A 120 -13.43 25.22 -3.64
N VAL A 121 -12.24 25.10 -3.04
CA VAL A 121 -12.10 25.07 -1.57
C VAL A 121 -11.80 26.41 -0.92
N LEU A 122 -11.67 27.50 -1.70
CA LEU A 122 -11.13 28.77 -1.24
C LEU A 122 -11.95 29.44 -0.12
N THR A 123 -13.27 29.42 -0.23
CA THR A 123 -14.19 30.13 0.69
C THR A 123 -15.16 29.17 1.37
N PRO A 124 -15.75 29.52 2.52
CA PRO A 124 -16.79 28.69 3.13
C PRO A 124 -17.95 28.38 2.17
N ALA A 125 -18.41 29.38 1.40
CA ALA A 125 -19.51 29.21 0.45
C ALA A 125 -19.14 28.28 -0.72
N SER A 126 -17.94 28.42 -1.28
CA SER A 126 -17.48 27.54 -2.36
C SER A 126 -17.28 26.10 -1.87
N ARG A 127 -16.73 25.90 -0.67
CA ARG A 127 -16.61 24.57 -0.04
C ARG A 127 -17.97 23.91 0.16
N ALA A 128 -18.94 24.63 0.73
CA ALA A 128 -20.28 24.11 0.95
C ALA A 128 -20.96 23.72 -0.37
N THR A 129 -20.80 24.55 -1.41
CA THR A 129 -21.31 24.29 -2.76
C THR A 129 -20.67 23.06 -3.38
N PHE A 130 -19.34 22.96 -3.31
CA PHE A 130 -18.62 21.83 -3.86
C PHE A 130 -18.98 20.53 -3.13
N ALA A 131 -18.96 20.52 -1.79
CA ALA A 131 -19.36 19.37 -0.98
C ALA A 131 -20.79 18.92 -1.27
N ALA A 132 -21.75 19.85 -1.37
CA ALA A 132 -23.14 19.54 -1.70
C ALA A 132 -23.27 18.91 -3.10
N SER A 133 -22.50 19.41 -4.07
CA SER A 133 -22.47 18.82 -5.41
C SER A 133 -21.98 17.38 -5.40
N ILE A 134 -20.97 17.05 -4.57
CA ILE A 134 -20.46 15.69 -4.40
C ILE A 134 -21.52 14.78 -3.78
N VAL A 135 -22.18 15.21 -2.70
CA VAL A 135 -23.24 14.42 -2.06
C VAL A 135 -24.36 14.11 -3.06
N ASN A 136 -24.80 15.12 -3.82
CA ASN A 136 -25.83 14.94 -4.85
C ASN A 136 -25.38 13.99 -5.96
N PHE A 137 -24.13 14.10 -6.42
CA PHE A 137 -23.59 13.23 -7.46
C PHE A 137 -23.50 11.77 -6.99
N VAL A 138 -23.02 11.55 -5.77
CA VAL A 138 -22.91 10.22 -5.17
C VAL A 138 -24.28 9.55 -5.08
N ASP A 139 -25.32 10.28 -4.69
CA ASP A 139 -26.69 9.76 -4.67
C ASP A 139 -27.26 9.52 -6.07
N GLN A 140 -27.12 10.51 -6.95
CA GLN A 140 -27.67 10.48 -8.31
C GLN A 140 -27.15 9.28 -9.10
N TYR A 141 -25.87 8.96 -8.95
CA TYR A 141 -25.18 7.88 -9.67
C TYR A 141 -24.89 6.66 -8.78
N TYR A 142 -25.57 6.55 -7.63
CA TYR A 142 -25.57 5.38 -6.76
C TYR A 142 -24.19 4.96 -6.24
N PHE A 143 -23.22 5.86 -6.13
CA PHE A 143 -21.94 5.59 -5.49
C PHE A 143 -22.10 5.43 -3.97
N ASP A 144 -21.13 4.78 -3.33
CA ASP A 144 -21.07 4.55 -1.88
C ASP A 144 -20.22 5.60 -1.15
N GLY A 145 -19.62 6.53 -1.89
CA GLY A 145 -18.77 7.56 -1.34
C GLY A 145 -17.98 8.29 -2.41
N ALA A 146 -17.08 9.16 -1.96
CA ALA A 146 -16.18 9.92 -2.80
C ALA A 146 -14.73 9.74 -2.35
N ASP A 147 -13.83 9.71 -3.33
CA ASP A 147 -12.39 9.71 -3.16
C ASP A 147 -11.84 11.02 -3.73
N ILE A 148 -11.12 11.79 -2.91
CA ILE A 148 -10.56 13.06 -3.33
C ILE A 148 -9.11 12.87 -3.72
N ASP A 149 -8.80 13.10 -5.00
CA ASP A 149 -7.47 12.97 -5.56
C ASP A 149 -6.99 14.34 -6.05
N TRP A 150 -6.64 15.21 -5.10
CA TRP A 150 -6.08 16.53 -5.39
C TRP A 150 -4.56 16.44 -5.45
N GLU A 151 -4.02 16.64 -6.66
CA GLU A 151 -2.60 16.61 -6.97
C GLU A 151 -2.05 17.99 -7.39
N TYR A 152 -1.58 18.85 -6.48
CA TYR A 152 -1.60 18.72 -5.01
C TYR A 152 -1.92 20.07 -4.35
N PRO A 153 -2.38 20.09 -3.08
CA PRO A 153 -2.48 21.32 -2.29
C PRO A 153 -1.14 22.06 -2.20
N VAL A 154 -1.18 23.39 -2.34
CA VAL A 154 -0.06 24.35 -2.16
C VAL A 154 1.04 24.30 -3.24
N SER A 155 1.57 23.12 -3.57
CA SER A 155 2.68 22.98 -4.53
C SER A 155 2.76 21.58 -5.12
N GLY A 156 3.52 21.43 -6.22
CA GLY A 156 3.57 20.21 -7.01
C GLY A 156 2.45 20.15 -8.05
N GLY A 157 2.20 18.95 -8.60
CA GLY A 157 1.17 18.74 -9.61
C GLY A 157 1.53 19.36 -10.97
N LEU A 158 0.52 19.53 -11.82
CA LEU A 158 0.70 20.20 -13.11
C LEU A 158 1.02 21.69 -12.92
N PRO A 159 1.98 22.26 -13.68
CA PRO A 159 2.33 23.68 -13.60
C PRO A 159 1.17 24.65 -13.88
N SER A 160 0.12 24.17 -14.57
CA SER A 160 -1.09 24.94 -14.87
C SER A 160 -2.09 25.01 -13.71
N ASN A 161 -1.90 24.21 -12.65
CA ASN A 161 -2.83 24.19 -11.53
C ASN A 161 -2.69 25.48 -10.71
N PRO A 162 -3.79 26.18 -10.39
CA PRO A 162 -3.79 27.22 -9.38
C PRO A 162 -3.37 26.63 -8.03
N THR A 163 -2.40 27.26 -7.39
CA THR A 163 -1.96 26.88 -6.05
C THR A 163 -1.93 28.07 -5.11
N ARG A 164 -2.22 27.82 -3.83
CA ARG A 164 -2.22 28.83 -2.77
C ARG A 164 -1.66 28.25 -1.48
N PRO A 165 -0.90 29.03 -0.68
CA PRO A 165 -0.48 28.58 0.66
C PRO A 165 -1.67 28.17 1.55
N GLN A 166 -2.82 28.82 1.37
CA GLN A 166 -4.06 28.53 2.11
C GLN A 166 -4.69 27.18 1.72
N ASP A 167 -4.26 26.54 0.63
CA ASP A 167 -4.76 25.23 0.22
C ASP A 167 -4.61 24.19 1.35
N LYS A 168 -3.53 24.30 2.15
CA LYS A 168 -3.30 23.43 3.31
C LYS A 168 -4.49 23.42 4.27
N GLN A 169 -4.91 24.59 4.74
CA GLN A 169 -6.05 24.71 5.67
C GLN A 169 -7.39 24.55 4.95
N ASN A 170 -7.51 25.08 3.74
CA ASN A 170 -8.75 25.01 2.97
C ASN A 170 -9.13 23.58 2.60
N TYR A 171 -8.13 22.71 2.35
CA TYR A 171 -8.38 21.31 2.10
C TYR A 171 -8.95 20.60 3.34
N THR A 172 -8.38 20.86 4.53
CA THR A 172 -8.91 20.38 5.81
C THR A 172 -10.36 20.83 6.02
N LEU A 173 -10.62 22.12 5.86
CA LEU A 173 -11.96 22.69 6.02
C LEU A 173 -12.96 22.12 5.00
N PHE A 174 -12.51 21.79 3.79
CA PHE A 174 -13.33 21.14 2.79
C PHE A 174 -13.67 19.70 3.17
N LEU A 175 -12.70 18.91 3.64
CA LEU A 175 -12.93 17.55 4.10
C LEU A 175 -13.85 17.51 5.33
N GLN A 176 -13.77 18.51 6.21
CA GLN A 176 -14.69 18.68 7.33
C GLN A 176 -16.13 18.92 6.85
N GLU A 177 -16.30 19.86 5.91
CA GLU A 177 -17.59 20.18 5.31
C GLU A 177 -18.19 18.95 4.61
N LEU A 178 -17.42 18.27 3.77
CA LEU A 178 -17.87 17.09 3.04
C LEU A 178 -18.25 15.94 3.99
N ARG A 179 -17.44 15.67 5.03
CA ARG A 179 -17.79 14.68 6.05
C ARG A 179 -19.06 15.05 6.79
N ALA A 180 -19.25 16.32 7.15
CA ALA A 180 -20.45 16.78 7.84
C ALA A 180 -21.70 16.52 6.98
N GLN A 181 -21.65 16.86 5.69
CA GLN A 181 -22.76 16.65 4.77
C GLN A 181 -23.03 15.16 4.51
N PHE A 182 -22.01 14.32 4.33
CA PHE A 182 -22.19 12.87 4.26
C PHE A 182 -22.78 12.27 5.54
N THR A 183 -22.39 12.78 6.71
CA THR A 183 -22.95 12.34 8.00
C THR A 183 -24.43 12.70 8.10
N ALA A 184 -24.80 13.95 7.76
CA ALA A 184 -26.19 14.36 7.71
C ALA A 184 -27.00 13.51 6.71
N ARG A 185 -26.43 13.22 5.53
CA ARG A 185 -27.06 12.37 4.52
C ARG A 185 -27.22 10.92 4.99
N SER A 186 -26.26 10.41 5.77
CA SER A 186 -26.32 9.08 6.37
C SER A 186 -27.52 8.95 7.33
N VAL A 187 -27.81 9.99 8.12
CA VAL A 187 -28.98 10.02 9.02
C VAL A 187 -30.29 9.94 8.23
N THR A 188 -30.40 10.65 7.09
CA THR A 188 -31.62 10.65 6.27
C THR A 188 -31.84 9.35 5.50
N THR A 189 -30.76 8.73 5.01
CA THR A 189 -30.85 7.59 4.08
C THR A 189 -30.61 6.23 4.75
N GLY A 190 -30.06 6.21 5.96
CA GLY A 190 -29.60 4.98 6.63
C GLY A 190 -28.36 4.35 5.97
N LYS A 191 -27.78 4.99 4.95
CA LYS A 191 -26.59 4.53 4.22
C LYS A 191 -25.33 5.15 4.84
N GLN A 192 -24.27 4.35 4.99
CA GLN A 192 -22.93 4.90 5.28
C GLN A 192 -22.29 5.41 3.98
N TYR A 193 -21.88 6.68 3.95
CA TYR A 193 -21.11 7.25 2.85
C TYR A 193 -19.63 7.30 3.20
N LEU A 194 -18.82 6.75 2.30
CA LEU A 194 -17.37 6.67 2.43
C LEU A 194 -16.72 7.98 1.95
N LEU A 195 -15.66 8.42 2.65
CA LEU A 195 -14.81 9.52 2.23
C LEU A 195 -13.35 9.11 2.36
N THR A 196 -12.63 9.16 1.24
CA THR A 196 -11.22 8.78 1.15
C THR A 196 -10.44 9.83 0.39
N ILE A 197 -9.11 9.70 0.43
CA ILE A 197 -8.22 10.50 -0.41
C ILE A 197 -7.17 9.58 -1.04
N ALA A 198 -6.73 9.92 -2.24
CA ALA A 198 -5.41 9.57 -2.74
C ALA A 198 -4.41 10.62 -2.23
N ALA A 199 -3.33 10.18 -1.59
CA ALA A 199 -2.42 11.04 -0.86
C ALA A 199 -0.97 10.88 -1.33
N PRO A 200 -0.17 11.97 -1.32
CA PRO A 200 1.19 11.97 -1.83
C PRO A 200 2.12 11.11 -0.95
N ALA A 201 3.13 10.50 -1.57
CA ALA A 201 4.20 9.81 -0.83
C ALA A 201 5.42 10.71 -0.53
N ASN A 202 5.53 11.87 -1.19
CA ASN A 202 6.63 12.81 -1.00
C ASN A 202 6.45 13.63 0.30
N PRO A 203 7.40 13.58 1.26
CA PRO A 203 7.31 14.33 2.52
C PRO A 203 7.05 15.82 2.34
N ALA A 204 7.66 16.46 1.33
CA ALA A 204 7.47 17.89 1.09
C ALA A 204 6.03 18.25 0.68
N ILE A 205 5.32 17.31 0.05
CA ILE A 205 3.90 17.48 -0.30
C ILE A 205 3.00 17.04 0.86
N ILE A 206 3.39 16.03 1.63
CA ILE A 206 2.71 15.65 2.88
C ILE A 206 2.69 16.84 3.86
N ASP A 207 3.77 17.62 3.95
CA ASP A 207 3.87 18.83 4.77
C ASP A 207 2.85 19.92 4.38
N ASN A 208 2.30 19.87 3.16
CA ASN A 208 1.22 20.75 2.72
C ASN A 208 -0.17 20.28 3.17
N LEU A 209 -0.28 19.17 3.90
CA LEU A 209 -1.52 18.64 4.44
C LEU A 209 -1.56 18.76 5.97
N GLU A 210 -2.73 18.98 6.55
CA GLU A 210 -2.91 18.87 8.00
C GLU A 210 -3.34 17.44 8.37
N VAL A 211 -2.46 16.46 8.11
CA VAL A 211 -2.74 15.01 8.20
C VAL A 211 -3.45 14.63 9.50
N ALA A 212 -2.98 15.15 10.65
CA ALA A 212 -3.55 14.90 11.96
C ALA A 212 -5.01 15.37 12.12
N LEU A 213 -5.42 16.40 11.37
CA LEU A 213 -6.79 16.94 11.37
C LEU A 213 -7.68 16.25 10.34
N ILE A 214 -7.12 15.73 9.24
CA ILE A 214 -7.92 15.14 8.16
C ILE A 214 -8.15 13.64 8.36
N TRP A 215 -7.19 12.86 8.86
CA TRP A 215 -7.37 11.40 8.99
C TRP A 215 -8.59 10.98 9.83
N PRO A 216 -9.02 11.71 10.88
CA PRO A 216 -10.23 11.36 11.62
C PRO A 216 -11.50 11.46 10.77
N LEU A 217 -11.50 12.33 9.76
CA LEU A 217 -12.62 12.58 8.85
C LEU A 217 -12.71 11.51 7.76
N LEU A 218 -11.62 10.81 7.46
CA LEU A 218 -11.54 9.86 6.36
C LEU A 218 -11.82 8.43 6.83
N ASP A 219 -12.44 7.61 5.99
CA ASP A 219 -12.55 6.17 6.26
C ASP A 219 -11.16 5.51 6.16
N TRP A 220 -10.36 5.91 5.16
CA TRP A 220 -8.95 5.56 5.02
C TRP A 220 -8.23 6.51 4.05
N ILE A 221 -6.91 6.33 3.92
CA ILE A 221 -6.02 7.04 3.00
C ILE A 221 -5.39 6.03 2.05
N ASN A 222 -5.48 6.28 0.75
CA ASN A 222 -4.75 5.57 -0.30
C ASN A 222 -3.43 6.31 -0.56
N VAL A 223 -2.31 5.82 -0.04
CA VAL A 223 -1.01 6.50 -0.25
C VAL A 223 -0.45 6.07 -1.60
N MET A 224 -0.16 7.03 -2.49
CA MET A 224 0.36 6.79 -3.83
C MET A 224 1.85 6.42 -3.78
N THR A 225 2.16 5.22 -3.27
CA THR A 225 3.53 4.69 -3.11
C THR A 225 4.09 4.12 -4.42
N TYR A 226 3.97 4.90 -5.47
CA TYR A 226 4.50 4.69 -6.81
C TYR A 226 4.82 6.07 -7.40
N ASP A 227 5.38 6.10 -8.61
CA ASP A 227 5.85 7.33 -9.26
C ASP A 227 6.96 8.03 -8.47
N PHE A 228 7.73 7.25 -7.72
CA PHE A 228 8.90 7.76 -7.01
C PHE A 228 10.01 8.18 -7.97
N HIS A 229 10.22 7.40 -9.03
CA HIS A 229 11.22 7.69 -10.06
C HIS A 229 10.70 7.50 -11.47
N GLY A 230 11.17 8.39 -12.36
CA GLY A 230 10.79 8.37 -13.78
C GLY A 230 11.46 9.46 -14.60
N PRO A 231 11.21 9.47 -15.93
CA PRO A 231 11.96 10.29 -16.89
C PRO A 231 11.47 11.76 -16.95
N TRP A 232 11.18 12.38 -15.80
CA TRP A 232 10.61 13.73 -15.68
C TRP A 232 11.52 14.73 -14.95
N GLY A 233 12.81 14.43 -14.84
CA GLY A 233 13.80 15.31 -14.20
C GLY A 233 14.78 14.59 -13.28
N ASP A 234 14.53 13.30 -13.00
CA ASP A 234 15.48 12.47 -12.25
C ASP A 234 16.84 12.44 -12.97
N PRO A 235 17.98 12.56 -12.28
CA PRO A 235 19.29 12.59 -12.92
C PRO A 235 19.72 11.24 -13.53
N VAL A 236 19.11 10.15 -13.06
CA VAL A 236 19.40 8.79 -13.52
C VAL A 236 18.12 7.94 -13.54
N THR A 237 18.19 6.78 -14.19
CA THR A 237 17.17 5.73 -14.07
C THR A 237 17.00 5.27 -12.62
N GLY A 238 15.77 5.11 -12.16
CA GLY A 238 15.44 4.65 -10.80
C GLY A 238 14.18 3.78 -10.76
N MET A 239 13.83 3.27 -9.58
CA MET A 239 12.69 2.37 -9.41
C MET A 239 11.37 3.11 -9.24
N ASN A 240 10.32 2.69 -9.95
CA ASN A 240 9.00 3.34 -9.91
C ASN A 240 8.37 3.26 -8.50
N ALA A 241 8.38 2.08 -7.88
CA ALA A 241 7.69 1.82 -6.62
C ALA A 241 8.53 0.96 -5.66
N PRO A 242 9.76 1.38 -5.30
CA PRO A 242 10.60 0.64 -4.36
C PRO A 242 9.89 0.46 -3.02
N MET A 243 10.01 -0.73 -2.45
CA MET A 243 9.45 -1.04 -1.14
C MET A 243 10.28 -0.39 -0.02
N PHE A 244 11.60 -0.53 -0.11
CA PHE A 244 12.60 0.04 0.80
C PHE A 244 13.57 0.93 0.03
N GLY A 245 14.30 1.80 0.74
CA GLY A 245 15.36 2.62 0.13
C GLY A 245 16.64 1.81 -0.16
N ASP A 246 17.43 2.31 -1.11
CA ASP A 246 18.79 1.81 -1.37
C ASP A 246 19.82 2.88 -0.97
N PRO A 247 20.75 2.60 -0.03
CA PRO A 247 21.78 3.55 0.38
C PRO A 247 22.69 4.04 -0.75
N VAL A 248 22.85 3.25 -1.83
CA VAL A 248 23.70 3.60 -2.98
C VAL A 248 22.95 4.23 -4.15
N ASP A 249 21.64 4.43 -4.01
CA ASP A 249 20.86 5.18 -4.98
C ASP A 249 21.42 6.62 -5.09
N PRO A 250 21.82 7.10 -6.28
CA PRO A 250 22.49 8.38 -6.43
C PRO A 250 21.51 9.57 -6.45
N MET A 251 20.21 9.36 -6.25
CA MET A 251 19.24 10.43 -6.13
C MET A 251 19.63 11.41 -5.00
N PRO A 252 19.37 12.71 -5.15
CA PRO A 252 19.59 13.66 -4.07
C PRO A 252 18.62 13.42 -2.91
N GLU A 253 19.01 13.82 -1.69
CA GLU A 253 18.06 13.88 -0.58
C GLU A 253 17.01 14.98 -0.81
N PRO A 254 15.76 14.79 -0.36
CA PRO A 254 15.29 13.65 0.42
C PRO A 254 14.90 12.41 -0.41
N ALA A 255 14.91 12.49 -1.75
CA ALA A 255 14.39 11.42 -2.61
C ALA A 255 15.04 10.06 -2.30
N ARG A 256 16.36 9.99 -2.23
CA ARG A 256 17.09 8.75 -1.91
C ARG A 256 16.61 8.06 -0.65
N SER A 257 16.42 8.79 0.45
CA SER A 257 16.02 8.18 1.72
C SER A 257 14.51 8.05 1.91
N GLN A 258 13.71 8.87 1.24
CA GLN A 258 12.27 9.00 1.49
C GLN A 258 11.37 8.41 0.41
N PHE A 259 11.84 8.29 -0.84
CA PHE A 259 11.00 7.88 -1.96
C PHE A 259 10.91 6.36 -2.08
N ASN A 260 10.27 5.76 -1.07
CA ASN A 260 9.93 4.35 -1.05
C ASN A 260 8.68 4.10 -0.20
N THR A 261 8.06 2.94 -0.41
CA THR A 261 6.77 2.57 0.20
C THR A 261 6.82 2.61 1.73
N THR A 262 7.83 2.01 2.35
CA THR A 262 7.90 1.94 3.82
C THR A 262 8.05 3.32 4.46
N ARG A 263 8.89 4.19 3.90
CA ARG A 263 9.07 5.55 4.41
C ARG A 263 7.86 6.43 4.22
N ALA A 264 7.19 6.34 3.07
CA ALA A 264 5.92 7.03 2.87
C ALA A 264 4.89 6.63 3.94
N ILE A 265 4.76 5.34 4.26
CA ILE A 265 3.87 4.87 5.32
C ILE A 265 4.31 5.35 6.71
N ASP A 266 5.62 5.27 7.04
CA ASP A 266 6.16 5.76 8.31
C ASP A 266 5.84 7.25 8.53
N ASN A 267 5.89 8.08 7.49
CA ASN A 267 5.58 9.50 7.56
C ASN A 267 4.12 9.75 7.98
N TYR A 268 3.16 8.97 7.47
CA TYR A 268 1.76 9.07 7.92
C TYR A 268 1.55 8.52 9.33
N LEU A 269 2.24 7.43 9.69
CA LEU A 269 2.18 6.89 11.05
C LEU A 269 2.72 7.89 12.08
N ALA A 270 3.82 8.58 11.77
CA ALA A 270 4.40 9.63 12.60
C ALA A 270 3.46 10.83 12.80
N LEU A 271 2.56 11.07 11.84
CA LEU A 271 1.50 12.08 11.92
C LEU A 271 0.21 11.57 12.60
N GLY A 272 0.25 10.37 13.18
CA GLY A 272 -0.82 9.81 14.02
C GLY A 272 -1.90 9.06 13.26
N VAL A 273 -1.72 8.77 11.96
CA VAL A 273 -2.72 7.98 11.21
C VAL A 273 -2.71 6.53 11.71
N PRO A 274 -3.87 5.94 12.07
CA PRO A 274 -3.93 4.53 12.45
C PRO A 274 -3.51 3.62 11.28
N ARG A 275 -2.73 2.56 11.57
CA ARG A 275 -2.33 1.53 10.59
C ARG A 275 -3.51 1.01 9.79
N SER A 276 -4.62 0.73 10.47
CA SER A 276 -5.88 0.24 9.88
C SER A 276 -6.55 1.22 8.92
N LYS A 277 -6.12 2.48 8.82
CA LYS A 277 -6.59 3.49 7.86
C LYS A 277 -5.59 3.78 6.74
N LEU A 278 -4.43 3.12 6.71
CA LEU A 278 -3.44 3.31 5.65
C LEU A 278 -3.49 2.17 4.63
N GLN A 279 -3.42 2.54 3.35
CA GLN A 279 -3.25 1.61 2.26
C GLN A 279 -2.02 1.99 1.46
N ILE A 280 -1.18 1.00 1.12
CA ILE A 280 -0.10 1.22 0.15
C ILE A 280 -0.69 1.24 -1.26
N GLY A 281 -0.08 2.01 -2.15
CA GLY A 281 -0.34 2.00 -3.58
C GLY A 281 0.56 1.01 -4.31
N VAL A 282 0.00 0.26 -5.24
CA VAL A 282 0.71 -0.72 -6.09
C VAL A 282 0.50 -0.34 -7.56
N PRO A 283 1.55 -0.03 -8.33
CA PRO A 283 1.38 0.27 -9.74
C PRO A 283 1.25 -1.05 -10.51
N PHE A 284 0.21 -1.19 -11.32
CA PHE A 284 0.09 -2.29 -12.29
C PHE A 284 0.75 -1.92 -13.62
N TYR A 285 1.66 -0.96 -13.60
CA TYR A 285 2.40 -0.45 -14.74
C TYR A 285 3.88 -0.25 -14.37
N GLY A 286 4.71 -0.14 -15.40
CA GLY A 286 6.10 0.24 -15.31
C GLY A 286 6.40 1.62 -15.88
N ARG A 287 7.55 2.18 -15.47
CA ARG A 287 8.11 3.44 -15.96
C ARG A 287 9.43 3.20 -16.66
N GLY A 288 9.53 3.72 -17.88
CA GLY A 288 10.63 3.45 -18.80
C GLY A 288 11.44 4.68 -19.18
N PHE A 289 12.75 4.48 -19.21
CA PHE A 289 13.76 5.46 -19.58
C PHE A 289 14.43 5.01 -20.88
N GLY A 290 14.55 5.93 -21.85
CA GLY A 290 15.16 5.70 -23.15
C GLY A 290 16.53 6.38 -23.29
N GLY A 291 17.36 5.87 -24.20
CA GLY A 291 18.72 6.37 -24.40
C GLY A 291 19.62 6.15 -23.19
N VAL A 292 19.38 5.07 -22.44
CA VAL A 292 20.12 4.72 -21.23
C VAL A 292 21.56 4.37 -21.58
N THR A 293 22.51 5.06 -20.95
CA THR A 293 23.94 4.85 -21.25
C THR A 293 24.41 3.45 -20.82
N ALA A 294 25.16 2.78 -21.70
CA ALA A 294 25.70 1.45 -21.44
C ALA A 294 26.71 1.44 -20.28
N GLY A 295 26.65 0.40 -19.44
CA GLY A 295 27.63 0.18 -18.38
C GLY A 295 27.22 -0.94 -17.42
N PRO A 296 27.86 -1.04 -16.23
CA PRO A 296 27.52 -2.06 -15.25
C PRO A 296 26.09 -1.88 -14.72
N ASN A 297 25.60 -2.88 -13.99
CA ASN A 297 24.29 -2.88 -13.32
C ASN A 297 23.08 -2.80 -14.25
N PHE A 298 23.23 -3.21 -15.51
CA PHE A 298 22.12 -3.43 -16.43
C PHE A 298 21.15 -2.24 -16.50
N GLY A 299 21.70 -1.05 -16.76
CA GLY A 299 20.91 0.17 -16.92
C GLY A 299 20.44 0.81 -15.62
N LEU A 300 20.64 0.21 -14.44
CA LEU A 300 20.29 0.80 -13.14
C LEU A 300 21.24 1.96 -12.79
N TYR A 301 20.68 3.07 -12.31
CA TYR A 301 21.41 4.29 -11.93
C TYR A 301 22.29 4.87 -13.05
N ARG A 302 21.75 4.87 -14.28
CA ARG A 302 22.42 5.39 -15.46
C ARG A 302 21.75 6.67 -15.95
N SER A 303 22.54 7.53 -16.60
CA SER A 303 21.98 8.65 -17.36
C SER A 303 21.18 8.14 -18.56
N TYR A 304 20.21 8.94 -18.97
CA TYR A 304 19.24 8.65 -20.03
C TYR A 304 18.92 9.93 -20.81
N SER A 305 18.20 9.84 -21.94
CA SER A 305 17.88 11.00 -22.78
C SER A 305 16.41 11.41 -22.74
N GLY A 306 15.53 10.58 -22.19
CA GLY A 306 14.11 10.90 -21.98
C GLY A 306 13.27 9.67 -21.66
N PRO A 307 11.94 9.76 -21.74
CA PRO A 307 11.07 8.58 -21.63
C PRO A 307 11.36 7.60 -22.77
N SER A 308 11.28 6.30 -22.47
CA SER A 308 11.45 5.26 -23.50
C SER A 308 10.27 5.27 -24.49
N TRP A 309 10.56 4.81 -25.71
CA TRP A 309 9.59 4.78 -26.79
C TRP A 309 9.68 3.46 -27.58
N PRO A 310 8.54 2.89 -28.01
CA PRO A 310 7.16 3.26 -27.61
C PRO A 310 6.84 2.75 -26.20
N GLY A 311 5.89 3.42 -25.52
CA GLY A 311 5.20 2.83 -24.36
C GLY A 311 3.92 2.10 -24.79
N THR A 312 3.06 1.73 -23.84
CA THR A 312 1.80 1.00 -24.17
C THR A 312 0.74 1.95 -24.75
N TRP A 313 0.49 3.04 -24.03
CA TRP A 313 -0.45 4.09 -24.43
C TRP A 313 0.23 5.46 -24.50
N GLU A 314 1.29 5.64 -23.71
CA GLU A 314 2.03 6.88 -23.54
C GLU A 314 3.53 6.55 -23.41
N ASN A 315 4.39 7.45 -23.88
CA ASN A 315 5.84 7.23 -23.83
C ASN A 315 6.31 7.04 -22.38
N GLY A 316 7.19 6.07 -22.16
CA GLY A 316 7.73 5.76 -20.84
C GLY A 316 6.74 5.10 -19.87
N VAL A 317 5.52 4.74 -20.28
CA VAL A 317 4.54 4.04 -19.41
C VAL A 317 4.15 2.71 -20.03
N TYR A 318 4.21 1.65 -19.22
CA TYR A 318 3.96 0.28 -19.69
C TYR A 318 2.95 -0.46 -18.82
N ASP A 319 1.82 -0.88 -19.39
CA ASP A 319 0.89 -1.77 -18.70
C ASP A 319 1.59 -3.11 -18.38
N TRP A 320 1.30 -3.70 -17.22
CA TRP A 320 1.84 -5.01 -16.85
C TRP A 320 1.59 -6.08 -17.91
N THR A 321 0.36 -6.18 -18.44
CA THR A 321 0.02 -7.12 -19.51
C THR A 321 0.92 -6.95 -20.73
N HIS A 322 1.28 -5.71 -21.09
CA HIS A 322 2.17 -5.45 -22.21
C HIS A 322 3.62 -5.85 -21.87
N LEU A 323 4.10 -5.49 -20.67
CA LEU A 323 5.42 -5.91 -20.18
C LEU A 323 5.58 -7.42 -20.21
N ARG A 324 4.64 -8.15 -19.61
CA ARG A 324 4.65 -9.61 -19.54
C ARG A 324 4.74 -10.25 -20.93
N ASN A 325 3.95 -9.76 -21.88
CA ASN A 325 3.80 -10.41 -23.18
C ASN A 325 4.87 -10.02 -24.20
N SER A 326 5.51 -8.86 -24.02
CA SER A 326 6.41 -8.30 -25.03
C SER A 326 7.82 -7.97 -24.52
N PHE A 327 8.06 -7.91 -23.21
CA PHE A 327 9.34 -7.41 -22.67
C PHE A 327 9.97 -8.33 -21.62
N VAL A 328 9.21 -8.94 -20.72
CA VAL A 328 9.80 -9.75 -19.64
C VAL A 328 10.52 -10.96 -20.23
N ASN A 329 11.87 -10.91 -20.26
CA ASN A 329 12.74 -11.91 -20.88
C ASN A 329 12.45 -12.17 -22.37
N LEU A 330 12.01 -11.13 -23.09
CA LEU A 330 11.62 -11.20 -24.50
C LEU A 330 12.22 -10.02 -25.27
N ASN A 331 12.31 -10.15 -26.59
CA ASN A 331 12.66 -9.05 -27.51
C ASN A 331 13.94 -8.25 -27.13
N GLY A 332 14.94 -8.94 -26.58
CA GLY A 332 16.21 -8.33 -26.18
C GLY A 332 16.16 -7.56 -24.85
N TYR A 333 15.11 -7.73 -24.06
CA TYR A 333 14.99 -7.26 -22.68
C TYR A 333 15.22 -8.41 -21.71
N THR A 334 16.02 -8.16 -20.68
CA THR A 334 16.29 -9.12 -19.61
C THR A 334 15.72 -8.58 -18.30
N ALA A 335 15.01 -9.45 -17.55
CA ALA A 335 14.53 -9.11 -16.23
C ALA A 335 15.62 -9.26 -15.18
N HIS A 336 15.67 -8.28 -14.28
CA HIS A 336 16.56 -8.20 -13.15
C HIS A 336 15.74 -7.91 -11.88
N TRP A 337 16.31 -8.19 -10.73
CA TRP A 337 15.64 -8.06 -9.44
C TRP A 337 16.50 -7.25 -8.47
N MET A 338 15.91 -6.25 -7.83
CA MET A 338 16.59 -5.42 -6.83
C MET A 338 16.27 -5.93 -5.44
N ASP A 339 17.19 -6.69 -4.84
CA ASP A 339 16.97 -7.35 -3.56
C ASP A 339 16.74 -6.39 -2.38
N LEU A 340 17.33 -5.20 -2.37
CA LEU A 340 17.08 -4.23 -1.29
C LEU A 340 15.70 -3.58 -1.43
N GLN A 341 15.33 -3.18 -2.65
CA GLN A 341 14.11 -2.42 -2.91
C GLN A 341 12.88 -3.30 -3.21
N ARG A 342 13.06 -4.62 -3.37
CA ARG A 342 12.01 -5.63 -3.61
C ARG A 342 11.16 -5.37 -4.84
N VAL A 343 11.79 -4.93 -5.91
CA VAL A 343 11.14 -4.65 -7.20
C VAL A 343 11.99 -5.14 -8.37
N PRO A 344 11.37 -5.56 -9.47
CA PRO A 344 12.08 -5.90 -10.70
C PRO A 344 12.36 -4.67 -11.58
N TRP A 345 13.29 -4.85 -12.51
CA TRP A 345 13.41 -3.97 -13.68
C TRP A 345 13.79 -4.78 -14.92
N LEU A 346 13.53 -4.21 -16.10
CA LEU A 346 13.98 -4.73 -17.38
C LEU A 346 15.09 -3.84 -17.93
N TYR A 347 16.05 -4.45 -18.61
CA TYR A 347 17.05 -3.71 -19.38
C TYR A 347 17.26 -4.34 -20.74
N SER A 348 17.32 -3.50 -21.78
CA SER A 348 17.79 -3.87 -23.10
C SER A 348 18.98 -2.97 -23.47
N PRO A 349 20.20 -3.53 -23.64
CA PRO A 349 21.33 -2.75 -24.15
C PRO A 349 21.09 -2.33 -25.61
N THR A 350 20.49 -3.20 -26.42
CA THR A 350 20.20 -2.94 -27.83
C THR A 350 19.18 -1.82 -28.01
N ALA A 351 18.10 -1.82 -27.22
CA ALA A 351 17.12 -0.73 -27.23
C ALA A 351 17.54 0.46 -26.35
N SER A 352 18.67 0.37 -25.62
CA SER A 352 19.12 1.35 -24.63
C SER A 352 17.98 1.80 -23.71
N THR A 353 17.23 0.83 -23.19
CA THR A 353 15.98 1.07 -22.46
C THR A 353 16.02 0.37 -21.11
N PHE A 354 15.67 1.10 -20.05
CA PHE A 354 15.46 0.60 -18.69
C PHE A 354 13.98 0.76 -18.33
N ILE A 355 13.35 -0.25 -17.75
CA ILE A 355 11.95 -0.18 -17.30
C ILE A 355 11.83 -0.73 -15.89
N SER A 356 11.48 0.11 -14.91
CA SER A 356 11.09 -0.35 -13.56
C SER A 356 9.60 -0.64 -13.51
N TYR A 357 9.19 -1.72 -12.85
CA TYR A 357 7.79 -2.17 -12.79
C TYR A 357 7.54 -2.99 -11.53
N ASP A 358 6.29 -3.42 -11.34
CA ASP A 358 5.91 -4.45 -10.37
C ASP A 358 5.46 -5.72 -11.10
N ASP A 359 5.81 -6.87 -10.52
CA ASP A 359 5.45 -8.20 -11.02
C ASP A 359 4.72 -9.00 -9.91
N PRO A 360 4.25 -10.23 -10.20
CA PRO A 360 3.55 -11.03 -9.18
C PRO A 360 4.37 -11.26 -7.90
N ARG A 361 5.71 -11.28 -8.00
CA ARG A 361 6.60 -11.44 -6.84
C ARG A 361 6.62 -10.17 -6.00
N SER A 362 6.92 -9.00 -6.58
CA SER A 362 6.97 -7.74 -5.82
C SER A 362 5.61 -7.37 -5.23
N VAL A 363 4.51 -7.64 -5.95
CA VAL A 363 3.15 -7.45 -5.42
C VAL A 363 2.90 -8.36 -4.21
N SER A 364 3.32 -9.63 -4.27
CA SER A 364 3.20 -10.54 -3.12
C SER A 364 4.03 -10.05 -1.92
N GLU A 365 5.25 -9.57 -2.14
CA GLU A 365 6.12 -9.03 -1.07
C GLU A 365 5.54 -7.75 -0.45
N LYS A 366 4.97 -6.85 -1.26
CA LYS A 366 4.27 -5.63 -0.80
C LYS A 366 3.04 -5.95 0.04
N VAL A 367 2.21 -6.89 -0.42
CA VAL A 367 1.02 -7.31 0.31
C VAL A 367 1.36 -8.07 1.59
N TRP A 368 2.44 -8.84 1.60
CA TRP A 368 2.94 -9.43 2.83
C TRP A 368 3.28 -8.36 3.86
N PHE A 369 3.91 -7.26 3.46
CA PHE A 369 4.16 -6.13 4.36
C PHE A 369 2.88 -5.48 4.86
N VAL A 370 1.83 -5.34 4.03
CA VAL A 370 0.53 -4.86 4.49
C VAL A 370 0.00 -5.71 5.64
N GLN A 371 0.15 -7.04 5.56
CA GLN A 371 -0.24 -7.94 6.64
C GLN A 371 0.68 -7.81 7.86
N ALA A 372 2.00 -7.82 7.65
CA ALA A 372 2.99 -7.77 8.73
C ALA A 372 2.96 -6.45 9.52
N ALA A 373 2.73 -5.33 8.82
CA ALA A 373 2.60 -4.00 9.41
C ALA A 373 1.15 -3.68 9.85
N ASP A 374 0.23 -4.65 9.75
CA ASP A 374 -1.21 -4.55 10.04
C ASP A 374 -1.88 -3.32 9.41
N LEU A 375 -1.48 -2.95 8.19
CA LEU A 375 -2.06 -1.83 7.45
C LEU A 375 -3.49 -2.13 7.00
N GLY A 376 -4.28 -1.11 6.69
CA GLY A 376 -5.68 -1.23 6.32
C GLY A 376 -5.94 -2.00 5.01
N GLY A 377 -4.93 -2.14 4.16
CA GLY A 377 -5.03 -2.84 2.88
C GLY A 377 -4.04 -2.33 1.86
N ALA A 378 -4.37 -2.52 0.59
CA ALA A 378 -3.64 -1.91 -0.51
C ALA A 378 -4.61 -1.47 -1.62
N MET A 379 -4.15 -0.47 -2.34
CA MET A 379 -4.80 0.12 -3.50
C MET A 379 -3.90 -0.10 -4.73
N PHE A 380 -4.49 -0.21 -5.92
CA PHE A 380 -3.70 -0.28 -7.16
C PHE A 380 -4.22 0.62 -8.27
N TRP A 381 -3.28 1.09 -9.09
CA TRP A 381 -3.52 1.80 -10.34
C TRP A 381 -2.93 1.00 -11.51
N GLU A 382 -3.70 0.53 -12.48
CA GLU A 382 -5.17 0.50 -12.57
C GLU A 382 -5.62 -0.80 -13.28
N PHE A 383 -6.93 -1.09 -13.32
CA PHE A 383 -7.45 -2.39 -13.75
C PHE A 383 -7.04 -2.82 -15.17
N SER A 384 -7.03 -1.90 -16.14
CA SER A 384 -6.81 -2.26 -17.54
C SER A 384 -5.36 -2.68 -17.84
N CYS A 385 -4.43 -2.32 -16.96
CA CYS A 385 -3.04 -2.71 -17.04
C CYS A 385 -2.78 -4.20 -16.72
N ASP A 386 -3.66 -4.87 -15.96
CA ASP A 386 -3.52 -6.28 -15.53
C ASP A 386 -4.67 -7.17 -16.05
N ARG A 387 -4.71 -7.38 -17.37
CA ARG A 387 -5.81 -8.11 -18.03
C ARG A 387 -5.85 -9.60 -17.73
N GLN A 388 -4.72 -10.18 -17.32
CA GLN A 388 -4.62 -11.60 -16.99
C GLN A 388 -4.76 -11.86 -15.49
N ASN A 389 -5.00 -10.82 -14.69
CA ASN A 389 -5.16 -10.92 -13.23
C ASN A 389 -3.92 -11.51 -12.55
N ASP A 390 -2.73 -11.21 -13.08
CA ASP A 390 -1.46 -11.71 -12.57
C ASP A 390 -1.01 -10.96 -11.32
N LEU A 391 -1.37 -9.69 -11.21
CA LEU A 391 -1.02 -8.81 -10.09
C LEU A 391 -2.17 -8.74 -9.08
N LEU A 392 -3.41 -8.59 -9.56
CA LEU A 392 -4.59 -8.60 -8.69
C LEU A 392 -4.81 -9.96 -8.02
N GLY A 393 -4.54 -11.07 -8.71
CA GLY A 393 -4.71 -12.42 -8.15
C GLY A 393 -3.94 -12.65 -6.85
N PRO A 394 -2.59 -12.47 -6.84
CA PRO A 394 -1.79 -12.52 -5.63
C PRO A 394 -2.22 -11.48 -4.60
N MET A 395 -2.52 -10.25 -5.01
CA MET A 395 -2.93 -9.19 -4.09
C MET A 395 -4.21 -9.56 -3.33
N HIS A 396 -5.23 -10.01 -4.04
CA HIS A 396 -6.48 -10.52 -3.47
C HIS A 396 -6.24 -11.69 -2.52
N THR A 397 -5.49 -12.70 -3.01
CA THR A 397 -5.25 -13.95 -2.28
C THR A 397 -4.57 -13.67 -0.94
N TRP A 398 -3.48 -12.91 -0.94
CA TRP A 398 -2.68 -12.68 0.25
C TRP A 398 -3.28 -11.66 1.22
N LEU A 399 -4.10 -10.71 0.75
CA LEU A 399 -4.82 -9.79 1.66
C LEU A 399 -5.99 -10.47 2.37
N ARG A 400 -6.64 -11.46 1.74
CA ARG A 400 -7.73 -12.24 2.37
C ARG A 400 -7.22 -13.38 3.23
N GLN A 401 -6.13 -14.02 2.84
CA GLN A 401 -5.51 -15.07 3.63
C GLN A 401 -4.60 -14.44 4.68
N ARG A 402 -5.12 -14.16 5.88
CA ARG A 402 -4.24 -14.04 7.05
C ARG A 402 -3.67 -15.44 7.29
N PRO A 403 -2.35 -15.67 7.20
CA PRO A 403 -1.79 -16.87 7.79
C PRO A 403 -2.19 -16.81 9.26
N ALA A 404 -3.05 -17.73 9.70
CA ALA A 404 -3.41 -17.78 11.09
C ALA A 404 -2.10 -18.02 11.85
N LEU A 405 -1.65 -17.05 12.63
CA LEU A 405 -0.60 -17.23 13.63
C LEU A 405 -1.15 -18.24 14.65
N ARG A 406 -1.16 -19.52 14.29
CA ARG A 406 -1.83 -20.61 15.03
C ARG A 406 -0.98 -21.19 16.15
N THR A 407 0.18 -20.61 16.43
CA THR A 407 1.01 -21.05 17.55
C THR A 407 1.67 -19.86 18.22
N PRO A 408 1.38 -19.59 19.51
CA PRO A 408 2.21 -18.70 20.30
C PRO A 408 3.62 -19.29 20.33
N VAL A 409 4.62 -18.50 19.92
CA VAL A 409 6.02 -18.84 20.15
C VAL A 409 6.24 -18.85 21.67
N ARG A 410 6.78 -19.96 22.19
CA ARG A 410 7.14 -20.07 23.61
C ARG A 410 8.17 -18.98 23.93
N SER A 411 7.81 -18.12 24.87
CA SER A 411 8.71 -17.09 25.40
C SER A 411 9.88 -17.72 26.15
N LEU A 412 11.11 -17.29 25.84
CA LEU A 412 12.28 -17.48 26.70
C LEU A 412 12.73 -16.11 27.24
N SER A 413 13.15 -16.07 28.50
CA SER A 413 13.77 -14.90 29.13
C SER A 413 15.27 -15.16 29.22
N LEU A 414 16.09 -14.30 28.59
CA LEU A 414 17.55 -14.41 28.68
C LEU A 414 18.06 -13.69 29.94
N ALA A 415 18.92 -14.37 30.68
CA ALA A 415 19.49 -13.87 31.93
C ALA A 415 20.82 -13.11 31.75
N GLN A 416 21.52 -13.23 30.62
CA GLN A 416 22.79 -12.52 30.34
C GLN A 416 23.04 -12.32 28.83
N PRO A 417 23.86 -11.32 28.42
CA PRO A 417 24.22 -11.08 27.03
C PRO A 417 25.20 -12.16 26.54
N VAL A 418 24.72 -13.07 25.70
CA VAL A 418 25.52 -14.10 25.02
C VAL A 418 25.23 -14.00 23.52
N PRO A 419 26.21 -14.20 22.62
CA PRO A 419 25.93 -14.32 21.18
C PRO A 419 24.93 -15.45 20.94
N VAL A 420 23.79 -15.13 20.32
CA VAL A 420 22.75 -16.11 20.03
C VAL A 420 22.97 -16.67 18.63
N SER A 421 23.39 -17.93 18.53
CA SER A 421 23.39 -18.67 17.26
C SER A 421 22.03 -19.30 17.03
N LEU A 422 21.40 -19.03 15.89
CA LEU A 422 20.12 -19.61 15.49
C LEU A 422 20.37 -20.74 14.49
N GLN A 423 20.08 -21.97 14.91
CA GLN A 423 20.10 -23.14 14.03
C GLN A 423 18.66 -23.49 13.64
N LEU A 424 18.34 -23.40 12.35
CA LEU A 424 17.10 -23.94 11.79
C LEU A 424 17.25 -25.45 11.69
N VAL A 425 16.54 -26.20 12.53
CA VAL A 425 16.37 -27.65 12.36
C VAL A 425 15.05 -27.85 11.61
N GLY A 426 15.14 -28.03 10.29
CA GLY A 426 13.98 -28.26 9.44
C GLY A 426 13.32 -29.60 9.76
N GLY A 427 12.21 -29.58 10.49
CA GLY A 427 11.26 -30.68 10.47
C GLY A 427 10.67 -30.78 9.06
N SER A 428 11.16 -31.75 8.28
CA SER A 428 10.69 -32.09 6.91
C SER A 428 10.84 -31.02 5.81
N ALA A 429 11.76 -30.07 5.94
CA ALA A 429 12.16 -29.21 4.82
C ALA A 429 13.09 -29.98 3.85
N ARG A 430 12.83 -29.90 2.54
CA ARG A 430 13.68 -30.56 1.52
C ARG A 430 15.01 -29.81 1.37
N ALA A 431 16.14 -30.52 1.39
CA ALA A 431 17.50 -29.97 1.23
C ALA A 431 17.68 -29.17 -0.09
N ASN A 432 18.66 -28.24 -0.11
CA ASN A 432 19.05 -27.39 -1.26
C ASN A 432 17.96 -26.42 -1.79
N ARG A 433 17.19 -25.76 -0.92
CA ARG A 433 16.18 -24.76 -1.32
C ARG A 433 16.40 -23.39 -0.66
N PRO A 434 16.10 -22.28 -1.37
CA PRO A 434 16.14 -20.94 -0.79
C PRO A 434 15.00 -20.75 0.21
N TYR A 435 15.27 -20.08 1.32
CA TYR A 435 14.29 -19.71 2.34
C TYR A 435 14.43 -18.22 2.69
N ILE A 436 13.37 -17.63 3.27
CA ILE A 436 13.40 -16.25 3.78
C ILE A 436 13.01 -16.27 5.25
N LEU A 437 13.95 -15.92 6.14
CA LEU A 437 13.68 -15.79 7.57
C LEU A 437 13.18 -14.37 7.88
N PHE A 438 12.04 -14.27 8.57
CA PHE A 438 11.51 -13.02 9.09
C PHE A 438 11.48 -13.06 10.62
N GLY A 439 12.15 -12.11 11.27
CA GLY A 439 12.12 -11.94 12.72
C GLY A 439 11.34 -10.68 13.11
N THR A 440 10.56 -10.75 14.18
CA THR A 440 9.96 -9.57 14.83
C THR A 440 10.34 -9.55 16.31
N PHE A 441 10.59 -8.38 16.88
CA PHE A 441 10.71 -8.23 18.32
C PHE A 441 9.32 -7.98 18.91
N SER A 442 8.95 -8.63 20.01
CA SER A 442 7.66 -8.43 20.68
C SER A 442 7.87 -7.88 22.09
N ASP A 443 7.30 -6.70 22.36
CA ASP A 443 7.43 -5.98 23.62
C ASP A 443 6.54 -6.57 24.72
N SER A 444 7.14 -7.15 25.76
CA SER A 444 6.47 -7.30 27.06
C SER A 444 7.49 -7.07 28.17
N TRP A 445 7.39 -5.93 28.85
CA TRP A 445 8.24 -5.56 30.00
C TRP A 445 7.44 -5.66 31.30
N PRO A 446 7.64 -6.68 32.15
CA PRO A 446 7.13 -6.67 33.52
C PRO A 446 8.24 -6.20 34.48
N GLY A 447 8.09 -4.97 35.01
CA GLY A 447 8.71 -4.54 36.27
C GLY A 447 10.14 -3.99 36.19
N VAL A 448 10.29 -2.67 36.22
CA VAL A 448 11.56 -2.01 36.57
C VAL A 448 11.66 -1.97 38.09
N VAL A 449 12.63 -2.67 38.68
CA VAL A 449 13.03 -2.53 40.09
C VAL A 449 14.36 -1.79 40.13
N ALA A 450 14.40 -0.65 40.82
CA ALA A 450 15.63 0.11 41.02
C ALA A 450 16.64 -0.70 41.85
N VAL A 451 17.90 -0.75 41.39
CA VAL A 451 19.02 -1.34 42.15
C VAL A 451 19.57 -0.26 43.10
N PRO A 452 19.63 -0.51 44.43
CA PRO A 452 20.25 0.43 45.37
C PRO A 452 21.74 0.64 45.02
N GLY A 453 22.16 1.89 44.80
CA GLY A 453 23.58 2.26 44.62
C GLY A 453 23.94 2.99 43.32
N SER A 454 22.99 3.25 42.41
CA SER A 454 23.26 4.10 41.24
C SER A 454 23.13 5.60 41.60
N PRO A 455 24.01 6.48 41.10
CA PRO A 455 23.91 7.91 41.36
C PRO A 455 22.60 8.46 40.80
N VAL A 456 21.80 9.05 41.69
CA VAL A 456 20.54 9.71 41.38
C VAL A 456 20.84 10.96 40.54
N LEU A 457 20.51 10.91 39.24
CA LEU A 457 20.28 12.12 38.46
C LEU A 457 18.85 12.61 38.75
N PRO A 458 18.62 13.92 38.94
CA PRO A 458 17.35 14.46 39.38
C PRO A 458 16.27 14.21 38.31
N LEU A 459 15.25 13.45 38.70
CA LEU A 459 14.06 13.20 37.90
C LEU A 459 13.25 14.50 37.75
N ASN A 460 13.16 15.00 36.52
CA ASN A 460 12.10 15.94 36.13
C ASN A 460 10.86 15.11 35.73
N PRO A 461 9.64 15.37 36.25
CA PRO A 461 8.51 14.42 36.16
C PRO A 461 7.84 14.29 34.79
N ASP A 462 8.28 15.01 33.76
CA ASP A 462 7.56 15.07 32.47
C ASP A 462 7.90 13.94 31.46
N TRP A 463 8.56 12.87 31.90
CA TRP A 463 8.92 11.71 31.04
C TRP A 463 8.10 10.44 31.32
N LEU A 464 7.05 10.54 32.13
CA LEU A 464 6.18 9.41 32.48
C LEU A 464 4.86 9.39 31.69
N VAL A 465 4.92 9.70 30.39
CA VAL A 465 3.91 9.34 29.37
C VAL A 465 4.58 8.85 28.08
N SER A 466 5.77 8.23 28.18
CA SER A 466 6.55 7.78 27.01
C SER A 466 6.90 6.29 27.02
N VAL A 467 6.17 5.46 27.78
CA VAL A 467 6.38 4.00 27.84
C VAL A 467 5.32 3.22 27.04
N PHE A 468 4.48 3.90 26.28
CA PHE A 468 3.56 3.29 25.30
C PHE A 468 3.78 3.87 23.90
N THR A 469 5.01 3.79 23.38
CA THR A 469 5.37 3.95 21.95
C THR A 469 6.89 3.88 21.83
N SER A 470 7.44 2.67 21.64
CA SER A 470 8.82 2.55 21.17
C SER A 470 8.87 3.01 19.69
N PRO A 471 9.70 3.99 19.32
CA PRO A 471 9.89 4.43 17.93
C PRO A 471 10.94 3.59 17.19
N VAL A 472 11.36 2.46 17.76
CA VAL A 472 12.33 1.57 17.11
C VAL A 472 11.53 0.57 16.26
N PRO A 473 11.56 0.65 14.92
CA PRO A 473 10.96 -0.37 14.07
C PRO A 473 11.57 -1.73 14.42
N PRO A 474 10.82 -2.85 14.35
CA PRO A 474 11.41 -4.18 14.51
C PRO A 474 12.59 -4.29 13.54
N LEU A 475 13.79 -4.50 14.10
CA LEU A 475 15.02 -4.73 13.35
C LEU A 475 14.84 -6.01 12.52
N LEU A 476 14.43 -5.84 11.27
CA LEU A 476 14.15 -6.91 10.35
C LEU A 476 15.48 -7.35 9.74
N GLN A 477 16.26 -8.15 10.48
CA GLN A 477 17.51 -8.69 9.96
C GLN A 477 17.16 -9.85 9.01
N GLN A 478 17.42 -9.65 7.71
CA GLN A 478 17.30 -10.68 6.69
C GLN A 478 18.57 -11.52 6.66
N THR A 479 18.43 -12.83 6.79
CA THR A 479 19.47 -13.77 6.35
C THR A 479 18.86 -14.63 5.26
N ILE A 480 19.29 -14.39 4.02
CA ILE A 480 19.06 -15.32 2.91
C ILE A 480 20.06 -16.46 3.09
N GLY A 481 19.58 -17.69 3.17
CA GLY A 481 20.44 -18.87 3.19
C GLY A 481 19.91 -19.98 2.30
N VAL A 482 20.76 -20.96 2.06
CA VAL A 482 20.43 -22.23 1.39
C VAL A 482 20.52 -23.31 2.46
N LEU A 483 19.47 -24.14 2.58
CA LEU A 483 19.55 -25.32 3.45
C LEU A 483 20.66 -26.24 2.93
N ASP A 484 21.57 -26.65 3.80
CA ASP A 484 22.62 -27.60 3.50
C ASP A 484 22.04 -28.97 3.08
N GLY A 485 22.92 -29.89 2.66
CA GLY A 485 22.54 -31.24 2.23
C GLY A 485 21.83 -32.08 3.29
N ALA A 486 21.78 -31.62 4.55
CA ALA A 486 21.06 -32.25 5.66
C ALA A 486 19.72 -31.56 6.00
N GLY A 487 19.34 -30.50 5.29
CA GLY A 487 18.10 -29.76 5.55
C GLY A 487 18.20 -28.76 6.71
N SER A 488 19.41 -28.39 7.11
CA SER A 488 19.67 -27.34 8.11
C SER A 488 20.19 -26.06 7.49
N ALA A 489 19.92 -24.92 8.11
CA ALA A 489 20.66 -23.69 7.84
C ALA A 489 20.94 -22.93 9.13
N THR A 490 22.09 -22.26 9.16
CA THR A 490 22.51 -21.45 10.28
C THR A 490 22.44 -19.99 9.86
N ALA A 491 21.61 -19.20 10.54
CA ALA A 491 21.61 -17.75 10.41
C ALA A 491 22.33 -17.18 11.64
N VAL A 492 23.42 -16.45 11.40
CA VAL A 492 24.09 -15.71 12.47
C VAL A 492 23.45 -14.34 12.55
N LEU A 493 22.74 -14.09 13.64
CA LEU A 493 22.17 -12.79 13.95
C LEU A 493 23.27 -11.94 14.59
N ASP A 494 23.92 -11.07 13.83
CA ASP A 494 24.96 -10.18 14.38
C ASP A 494 24.29 -9.01 15.13
N LEU A 495 24.34 -9.09 16.46
CA LEU A 495 23.82 -8.07 17.38
C LEU A 495 24.87 -7.01 17.74
N SER A 496 26.07 -7.05 17.13
CA SER A 496 27.14 -6.06 17.36
C SER A 496 26.70 -4.62 17.08
N MET A 497 25.65 -4.44 16.27
CA MET A 497 25.09 -3.12 15.94
C MET A 497 24.31 -2.47 17.10
N LEU A 498 23.99 -3.24 18.15
CA LEU A 498 23.36 -2.75 19.39
C LEU A 498 24.39 -2.25 20.43
N ALA A 499 25.69 -2.27 20.09
CA ALA A 499 26.80 -2.21 21.05
C ALA A 499 27.31 -0.82 21.48
N PRO A 500 26.54 0.28 21.48
CA PRO A 500 26.86 1.36 22.42
C PRO A 500 25.80 1.52 23.52
N LEU A 501 24.82 0.62 23.64
CA LEU A 501 23.87 0.67 24.76
C LEU A 501 24.46 -0.07 25.98
N PRO A 502 24.68 0.61 27.11
CA PRO A 502 25.26 -0.01 28.30
C PRO A 502 24.29 -1.06 28.88
N ALA A 503 24.69 -2.33 28.78
CA ALA A 503 24.38 -3.47 29.65
C ALA A 503 23.03 -3.51 30.42
N VAL A 504 21.90 -3.18 29.79
CA VAL A 504 20.56 -3.43 30.37
C VAL A 504 19.63 -4.03 29.31
N LEU A 505 19.88 -5.28 28.95
CA LEU A 505 18.91 -6.15 28.26
C LEU A 505 18.75 -7.44 29.08
N LEU A 506 18.22 -7.31 30.29
CA LEU A 506 17.70 -8.42 31.08
C LEU A 506 16.19 -8.52 30.80
N GLY A 507 15.73 -9.65 30.26
CA GLY A 507 14.29 -9.93 30.08
C GLY A 507 13.69 -9.66 28.70
N VAL A 508 14.49 -9.46 27.64
CA VAL A 508 13.94 -9.36 26.27
C VAL A 508 13.38 -10.70 25.82
N ARG A 509 12.12 -10.72 25.39
CA ARG A 509 11.51 -11.86 24.69
C ARG A 509 11.65 -11.69 23.19
N LEU A 510 12.37 -12.61 22.56
CA LEU A 510 12.49 -12.70 21.11
C LEU A 510 11.44 -13.68 20.57
N SER A 511 10.62 -13.22 19.60
CA SER A 511 9.61 -14.05 18.94
C SER A 511 9.90 -14.10 17.44
N MET A 512 10.53 -15.17 16.95
CA MET A 512 10.86 -15.32 15.53
C MET A 512 9.89 -16.29 14.84
N THR A 513 9.49 -15.95 13.61
CA THR A 513 8.61 -16.80 12.78
C THR A 513 9.28 -17.04 11.43
N ALA A 514 9.79 -18.25 11.21
CA ALA A 514 10.37 -18.63 9.93
C ALA A 514 9.29 -19.03 8.91
N TRP A 515 9.44 -18.59 7.66
CA TRP A 515 8.61 -19.04 6.56
C TRP A 515 9.50 -19.64 5.46
N VAL A 516 9.16 -20.85 5.01
CA VAL A 516 9.86 -21.51 3.89
C VAL A 516 8.94 -21.41 2.67
N PHE A 517 9.44 -20.84 1.58
CA PHE A 517 8.69 -20.72 0.33
C PHE A 517 9.15 -21.78 -0.66
N ASP A 518 8.20 -22.53 -1.24
CA ASP A 518 8.48 -23.35 -2.42
C ASP A 518 8.46 -22.47 -3.68
N SER A 519 9.47 -22.62 -4.54
CA SER A 519 9.53 -21.90 -5.81
C SER A 519 8.51 -22.45 -6.83
N PRO A 520 8.10 -21.65 -7.84
CA PRO A 520 6.90 -21.90 -8.63
C PRO A 520 7.14 -22.98 -9.69
N ALA A 521 6.93 -24.24 -9.30
CA ALA A 521 6.59 -25.32 -10.21
C ALA A 521 5.46 -26.14 -9.57
N GLY A 522 4.23 -25.68 -9.75
CA GLY A 522 3.02 -26.38 -9.32
C GLY A 522 2.23 -25.63 -8.25
N ALA A 523 1.10 -25.09 -8.69
CA ALA A 523 0.02 -24.67 -7.81
C ALA A 523 -0.41 -25.82 -6.86
N SER A 524 -0.96 -25.45 -5.70
CA SER A 524 -1.49 -26.29 -4.63
C SER A 524 -0.46 -26.84 -3.61
N GLY A 525 -0.01 -25.98 -2.71
CA GLY A 525 0.69 -26.40 -1.49
C GLY A 525 0.29 -25.52 -0.32
N GLN A 526 -0.39 -26.09 0.67
CA GLN A 526 -0.54 -25.47 1.99
C GLN A 526 0.85 -25.26 2.60
N PRO A 527 1.09 -24.20 3.41
CA PRO A 527 2.32 -24.07 4.16
C PRO A 527 2.46 -25.25 5.14
N THR A 528 3.31 -26.21 4.81
CA THR A 528 3.75 -27.24 5.75
C THR A 528 5.14 -26.86 6.24
N ASN A 529 5.24 -26.45 7.50
CA ASN A 529 6.23 -26.91 8.49
C ASN A 529 6.54 -25.84 9.54
N VAL A 530 6.46 -26.27 10.80
CA VAL A 530 6.88 -25.53 11.99
C VAL A 530 8.40 -25.67 12.12
N ALA A 531 9.15 -24.56 12.10
CA ALA A 531 10.56 -24.58 12.47
C ALA A 531 10.68 -24.62 13.99
N HIS A 532 11.40 -25.62 14.51
CA HIS A 532 11.82 -25.64 15.92
C HIS A 532 13.16 -24.90 16.02
N PHE A 533 13.17 -23.81 16.78
CA PHE A 533 14.40 -23.11 17.11
C PHE A 533 15.04 -23.77 18.34
N VAL A 534 16.23 -24.31 18.19
CA VAL A 534 17.07 -24.75 19.31
C VAL A 534 18.08 -23.65 19.57
N PHE A 535 17.96 -22.97 20.71
CA PHE A 535 18.96 -22.02 21.17
C PHE A 535 20.04 -22.81 21.91
N VAL A 536 21.25 -22.83 21.38
CA VAL A 536 22.42 -23.44 22.03
C VAL A 536 23.15 -22.33 22.80
N PRO A 537 23.36 -22.45 24.13
CA PRO A 537 24.13 -21.50 24.93
C PRO A 537 25.59 -21.37 24.50
#